data_AF-A0A944Y3S1-F1
#
_entry.id   AF-A0A944Y3S1-F1
#
_cell.length_a   1.000
_cell.length_b   1.000
_cell.length_c   1.000
_cell.angle_alpha   90.00
_cell.angle_beta   90.00
_cell.angle_gamma   90.00
#
_symmetry.space_group_name_H-M   'P 1'
#
loop_
_entity.id
_entity.type
_entity.pdbx_description
1 polymer ?
#
loop_
_entity_poly.entity_id
_entity_poly.type
_entity_poly.pdbx_seq_one_letter_code
_entity_poly.pdbx_strand_id
1 'polypeptide(L)'
;MLSLKKRILKIQKDRNFFLVMTLLLCSPLAVYGNSKKIYRADRRMGDRFYIASRLQRIFGAESSKTLEENILSKVRAFGGACSPYNVISEFQKEGKKRINHHTKYRCYSGLADSKVEPFIDAGILRTGHLHKTCDLLVAKQQTYQFAINLAGLGSNSAKSDSNLKKMLRLFYPHSKKLPLALKKVKNPSWKLILSSLCKSDYWQIP
;
A
#
# COMPACT_ATOMS: atom_id res chain seq x y z
N MET A 1 -79.71 -19.33 -10.77
CA MET A 1 -78.82 -18.84 -9.68
C MET A 1 -77.31 -19.06 -9.92
N LEU A 2 -76.81 -18.99 -11.18
CA LEU A 2 -75.39 -19.24 -11.51
C LEU A 2 -74.59 -17.98 -11.95
N SER A 3 -75.19 -16.79 -11.86
CA SER A 3 -74.65 -15.55 -12.45
C SER A 3 -73.75 -14.74 -11.50
N LEU A 4 -74.00 -14.76 -10.18
CA LEU A 4 -73.25 -13.93 -9.23
C LEU A 4 -71.88 -14.50 -8.84
N LYS A 5 -71.76 -15.83 -8.62
CA LYS A 5 -70.50 -16.46 -8.20
C LYS A 5 -69.39 -16.33 -9.26
N LYS A 6 -69.73 -16.35 -10.55
CA LYS A 6 -68.75 -16.17 -11.64
C LYS A 6 -68.24 -14.73 -11.75
N ARG A 7 -69.03 -13.72 -11.37
CA ARG A 7 -68.59 -12.32 -11.37
C ARG A 7 -67.65 -11.99 -10.22
N ILE A 8 -67.88 -12.56 -9.03
CA ILE A 8 -67.02 -12.36 -7.85
C ILE A 8 -65.63 -12.98 -8.05
N LEU A 9 -65.56 -14.19 -8.62
CA LEU A 9 -64.28 -14.87 -8.91
C LEU A 9 -63.43 -14.13 -9.96
N LYS A 10 -64.06 -13.42 -10.91
CA LYS A 10 -63.32 -12.65 -11.93
C LYS A 10 -62.68 -11.39 -11.33
N ILE A 11 -63.40 -10.68 -10.46
CA ILE A 11 -62.88 -9.47 -9.77
C ILE A 11 -61.72 -9.81 -8.81
N GLN A 12 -61.75 -10.99 -8.18
CA GLN A 12 -60.71 -11.41 -7.24
C GLN A 12 -59.41 -11.85 -7.94
N LYS A 13 -59.50 -12.34 -9.18
CA LYS A 13 -58.32 -12.74 -9.98
C LYS A 13 -57.57 -11.52 -10.55
N ASP A 14 -58.27 -10.45 -10.90
CA ASP A 14 -57.67 -9.25 -11.49
C ASP A 14 -56.97 -8.35 -10.45
N ARG A 15 -57.41 -8.38 -9.18
CA ARG A 15 -56.75 -7.66 -8.08
C ARG A 15 -55.38 -8.25 -7.69
N ASN A 16 -55.22 -9.57 -7.76
CA ASN A 16 -53.94 -10.21 -7.48
C ASN A 16 -52.94 -10.06 -8.62
N PHE A 17 -53.40 -9.88 -9.86
CA PHE A 17 -52.52 -9.69 -11.01
C PHE A 17 -51.85 -8.30 -11.00
N PHE A 18 -52.60 -7.25 -10.61
CA PHE A 18 -52.03 -5.90 -10.47
C PHE A 18 -51.03 -5.79 -9.31
N LEU A 19 -51.27 -6.49 -8.19
CA LEU A 19 -50.38 -6.47 -7.03
C LEU A 19 -49.03 -7.17 -7.30
N VAL A 20 -49.03 -8.24 -8.11
CA VAL A 20 -47.80 -8.96 -8.48
C VAL A 20 -46.98 -8.17 -9.53
N MET A 21 -47.62 -7.48 -10.47
CA MET A 21 -46.91 -6.64 -11.45
C MET A 21 -46.31 -5.36 -10.84
N THR A 22 -46.93 -4.79 -9.80
CA THR A 22 -46.40 -3.59 -9.13
C THR A 22 -45.21 -3.91 -8.21
N LEU A 23 -45.14 -5.14 -7.67
CA LEU A 23 -44.00 -5.63 -6.88
C LEU A 23 -42.77 -6.01 -7.73
N LEU A 24 -42.95 -6.35 -9.01
CA LEU A 24 -41.84 -6.65 -9.92
C LEU A 24 -41.17 -5.40 -10.52
N LEU A 25 -41.84 -4.24 -10.52
CA LEU A 25 -41.31 -2.97 -11.03
C LEU A 25 -40.65 -2.08 -9.95
N CYS A 26 -40.65 -2.51 -8.68
CA CYS A 26 -39.95 -1.84 -7.57
C CYS A 26 -38.70 -2.59 -7.08
N SER A 27 -38.13 -3.46 -7.91
CA SER A 27 -36.78 -4.00 -7.66
C SER A 27 -35.75 -3.00 -8.21
N PRO A 28 -34.89 -2.42 -7.37
CA PRO A 28 -34.18 -1.19 -7.69
C PRO A 28 -33.19 -1.40 -8.84
N LEU A 29 -33.36 -0.57 -9.87
CA LEU A 29 -32.25 -0.07 -10.70
C LEU A 29 -31.27 0.69 -9.77
N ALA A 30 -30.49 -0.04 -8.99
CA ALA A 30 -29.39 0.51 -8.21
C ALA A 30 -28.24 -0.51 -8.08
N VAL A 31 -27.99 -1.28 -9.13
CA VAL A 31 -26.63 -1.78 -9.42
C VAL A 31 -26.07 -0.97 -10.58
N TYR A 32 -26.19 0.37 -10.49
CA TYR A 32 -25.09 1.19 -10.99
C TYR A 32 -23.93 0.87 -10.08
N GLY A 33 -23.11 -0.08 -10.53
CA GLY A 33 -21.78 -0.30 -10.02
C GLY A 33 -21.07 1.04 -10.02
N ASN A 34 -21.13 1.71 -8.87
CA ASN A 34 -20.22 2.77 -8.50
C ASN A 34 -18.84 2.11 -8.47
N SER A 35 -18.22 1.93 -9.63
CA SER A 35 -16.78 1.98 -9.78
C SER A 35 -16.33 3.41 -9.48
N LYS A 36 -16.68 3.89 -8.28
CA LYS A 36 -16.13 5.10 -7.71
C LYS A 36 -14.70 4.74 -7.36
N LYS A 37 -13.81 5.01 -8.31
CA LYS A 37 -12.38 5.29 -8.14
C LYS A 37 -11.81 4.63 -6.87
N ILE A 38 -11.35 3.39 -7.01
CA ILE A 38 -10.63 2.62 -5.96
C ILE A 38 -9.39 3.38 -5.43
N TYR A 39 -8.96 4.44 -6.13
CA TYR A 39 -7.95 5.38 -5.70
C TYR A 39 -8.59 6.54 -4.91
N ARG A 40 -8.84 6.34 -3.61
CA ARG A 40 -8.89 7.48 -2.68
C ARG A 40 -7.47 8.03 -2.57
N ALA A 41 -7.29 9.33 -2.75
CA ALA A 41 -5.98 10.01 -2.64
C ALA A 41 -5.30 9.78 -1.27
N ASP A 42 -6.07 9.32 -0.28
CA ASP A 42 -5.64 9.09 1.09
C ASP A 42 -5.14 7.65 1.32
N ARG A 43 -5.35 6.74 0.36
CA ARG A 43 -4.96 5.33 0.46
C ARG A 43 -3.49 5.15 0.13
N ARG A 44 -2.71 4.89 1.17
CA ARG A 44 -1.27 4.60 1.08
C ARG A 44 -1.06 3.15 0.66
N MET A 45 -0.09 2.91 -0.21
CA MET A 45 0.32 1.56 -0.60
C MET A 45 0.80 0.84 0.65
N GLY A 46 0.00 -0.12 1.13
CA GLY A 46 0.27 -0.88 2.35
C GLY A 46 1.33 -1.94 2.15
N ASP A 47 1.33 -2.52 0.95
CA ASP A 47 2.06 -3.71 0.60
C ASP A 47 3.49 -3.76 1.16
N ARG A 48 3.73 -4.75 2.03
CA ARG A 48 5.01 -4.97 2.70
C ARG A 48 6.17 -5.21 1.73
N PHE A 49 5.92 -5.82 0.56
CA PHE A 49 6.95 -6.08 -0.44
C PHE A 49 7.31 -4.82 -1.20
N TYR A 50 6.33 -3.99 -1.52
CA TYR A 50 6.59 -2.67 -2.11
C TYR A 50 7.42 -1.79 -1.17
N ILE A 51 7.01 -1.69 0.10
CA ILE A 51 7.72 -0.88 1.10
C ILE A 51 9.14 -1.41 1.30
N ALA A 52 9.30 -2.72 1.50
CA ALA A 52 10.61 -3.33 1.67
C ALA A 52 11.49 -3.13 0.43
N SER A 53 10.99 -3.38 -0.78
CA SER A 53 11.74 -3.21 -2.03
C SER A 53 12.13 -1.74 -2.25
N ARG A 54 11.24 -0.79 -1.96
CA ARG A 54 11.56 0.64 -2.08
C ARG A 54 12.64 1.06 -1.09
N LEU A 55 12.52 0.67 0.18
CA LEU A 55 13.54 0.95 1.18
C LEU A 55 14.86 0.24 0.86
N GLN A 56 14.84 -1.00 0.38
CA GLN A 56 16.05 -1.74 -0.02
C GLN A 56 16.76 -1.08 -1.21
N ARG A 57 16.01 -0.50 -2.17
CA ARG A 57 16.60 0.29 -3.26
C ARG A 57 17.31 1.55 -2.75
N ILE A 58 16.79 2.16 -1.68
CA ILE A 58 17.35 3.39 -1.10
C ILE A 58 18.53 3.10 -0.17
N PHE A 59 18.44 2.05 0.67
CA PHE A 59 19.40 1.75 1.74
C PHE A 59 20.34 0.58 1.42
N GLY A 60 20.18 -0.07 0.27
CA GLY A 60 21.07 -1.12 -0.22
C GLY A 60 20.80 -2.50 0.39
N ALA A 61 21.56 -3.50 -0.06
CA ALA A 61 21.37 -4.91 0.33
C ALA A 61 21.53 -5.16 1.84
N GLU A 62 22.37 -4.37 2.52
CA GLU A 62 22.62 -4.44 3.96
C GLU A 62 21.40 -4.11 4.84
N SER A 63 20.32 -3.59 4.24
CA SER A 63 19.04 -3.32 4.90
C SER A 63 18.17 -4.57 5.09
N SER A 64 18.48 -5.67 4.40
CA SER A 64 17.58 -6.84 4.25
C SER A 64 17.09 -7.39 5.59
N LYS A 65 17.99 -7.63 6.55
CA LYS A 65 17.63 -8.14 7.88
C LYS A 65 16.67 -7.22 8.63
N THR A 66 16.92 -5.90 8.58
CA THR A 66 16.08 -4.90 9.25
C THR A 66 14.67 -4.85 8.63
N LEU A 67 14.60 -4.92 7.29
CA LEU A 67 13.34 -4.94 6.54
C LEU A 67 12.56 -6.24 6.79
N GLU A 68 13.25 -7.36 6.90
CA GLU A 68 12.69 -8.67 7.21
C GLU A 68 12.00 -8.67 8.59
N GLU A 69 12.71 -8.20 9.62
CA GLU A 69 12.24 -8.19 11.01
C GLU A 69 11.12 -7.18 11.29
N ASN A 70 11.07 -6.06 10.56
CA ASN A 70 10.18 -4.95 10.90
C ASN A 70 9.09 -4.65 9.86
N ILE A 71 9.23 -5.11 8.61
CA ILE A 71 8.26 -4.87 7.53
C ILE A 71 7.69 -6.20 7.01
N LEU A 72 8.54 -7.05 6.43
CA LEU A 72 8.09 -8.28 5.74
C LEU A 72 7.41 -9.26 6.72
N SER A 73 7.92 -9.40 7.93
CA SER A 73 7.31 -10.26 8.96
C SER A 73 6.01 -9.71 9.54
N LYS A 74 5.66 -8.44 9.29
CA LYS A 74 4.54 -7.74 9.93
C LYS A 74 3.30 -7.69 9.02
N VAL A 75 2.82 -8.86 8.61
CA VAL A 75 1.66 -9.04 7.71
C VAL A 75 0.45 -8.22 8.19
N ARG A 76 0.14 -8.21 9.50
CA ARG A 76 -1.02 -7.49 10.03
C ARG A 76 -0.89 -5.97 9.95
N ALA A 77 0.32 -5.44 9.95
CA ALA A 77 0.57 -3.99 9.96
C ALA A 77 0.69 -3.42 8.54
N PHE A 78 1.29 -4.17 7.61
CA PHE A 78 1.57 -3.71 6.24
C PHE A 78 0.71 -4.41 5.18
N GLY A 79 0.16 -5.57 5.47
CA GLY A 79 -0.58 -6.34 4.48
C GLY A 79 0.28 -6.80 3.30
N GLY A 80 -0.32 -6.82 2.10
CA GLY A 80 0.27 -7.37 0.89
C GLY A 80 0.05 -8.88 0.75
N ALA A 81 -0.86 -9.26 -0.16
CA ALA A 81 -1.01 -10.64 -0.59
C ALA A 81 0.27 -11.08 -1.31
N CYS A 82 0.74 -12.31 -1.04
CA CYS A 82 1.80 -12.85 -1.87
C CYS A 82 1.23 -13.05 -3.28
N SER A 83 1.90 -12.52 -4.30
CA SER A 83 1.45 -12.67 -5.67
C SER A 83 1.25 -14.15 -5.98
N PRO A 84 0.07 -14.59 -6.48
CA PRO A 84 -0.13 -15.98 -6.89
C PRO A 84 0.82 -16.36 -8.03
N TYR A 85 1.33 -15.39 -8.80
CA TYR A 85 2.29 -15.59 -9.88
C TYR A 85 3.75 -15.68 -9.43
N ASN A 86 4.07 -15.31 -8.19
CA ASN A 86 5.41 -15.53 -7.66
C ASN A 86 5.67 -17.02 -7.38
N VAL A 87 4.63 -17.79 -7.05
CA VAL A 87 4.72 -19.24 -6.91
C VAL A 87 5.11 -19.90 -8.25
N ILE A 88 4.64 -19.35 -9.38
CA ILE A 88 4.87 -19.93 -10.71
C ILE A 88 6.23 -19.49 -11.28
N SER A 89 6.65 -18.25 -11.03
CA SER A 89 7.93 -17.72 -11.56
C SER A 89 9.18 -18.16 -10.79
N GLU A 90 9.02 -18.78 -9.60
CA GLU A 90 10.10 -19.43 -8.85
C GLU A 90 10.54 -20.77 -9.46
N PHE A 91 9.69 -21.45 -10.24
CA PHE A 91 10.03 -22.72 -10.89
C PHE A 91 10.75 -22.58 -12.25
N GLN A 92 10.97 -21.36 -12.76
CA GLN A 92 11.44 -21.16 -14.15
C GLN A 92 12.79 -20.44 -14.31
N LYS A 93 13.51 -20.07 -13.25
CA LYS A 93 14.85 -19.44 -13.39
C LYS A 93 15.88 -20.01 -12.43
N GLU A 94 16.39 -21.19 -12.78
CA GLU A 94 17.66 -21.69 -12.28
C GLU A 94 18.79 -20.68 -12.58
N GLY A 95 19.61 -20.35 -11.57
CA GLY A 95 20.90 -19.66 -11.78
C GLY A 95 21.06 -18.27 -11.15
N LYS A 96 20.04 -17.64 -10.57
CA LYS A 96 20.22 -16.43 -9.75
C LYS A 96 19.51 -16.61 -8.41
N LYS A 97 20.27 -16.65 -7.30
CA LYS A 97 19.74 -16.64 -5.92
C LYS A 97 18.78 -15.47 -5.75
N ARG A 98 17.49 -15.69 -5.99
CA ARG A 98 16.42 -14.81 -5.56
C ARG A 98 16.11 -15.16 -4.12
N ILE A 99 15.97 -14.13 -3.29
CA ILE A 99 15.62 -14.26 -1.88
C ILE A 99 14.26 -14.96 -1.85
N ASN A 100 14.25 -16.19 -1.35
CA ASN A 100 13.06 -17.02 -1.24
C ASN A 100 12.19 -16.46 -0.11
N HIS A 101 11.29 -15.53 -0.45
CA HIS A 101 10.46 -14.82 0.52
C HIS A 101 9.23 -15.64 0.96
N HIS A 102 8.95 -16.77 0.31
CA HIS A 102 7.69 -17.49 0.43
C HIS A 102 7.60 -18.41 1.66
N THR A 103 8.69 -19.05 2.09
CA THR A 103 8.64 -20.06 3.16
C THR A 103 8.64 -19.49 4.58
N LYS A 104 9.08 -18.24 4.78
CA LYS A 104 9.27 -17.66 6.12
C LYS A 104 8.17 -16.67 6.55
N TYR A 105 7.31 -16.22 5.64
CA TYR A 105 6.44 -15.05 5.86
C TYR A 105 4.97 -15.26 5.53
N ARG A 106 4.32 -16.27 6.13
CA ARG A 106 2.86 -16.56 6.06
C ARG A 106 2.22 -15.96 4.80
N CYS A 107 2.58 -16.54 3.67
CA CYS A 107 2.03 -16.18 2.38
C CYS A 107 0.70 -16.90 2.21
N TYR A 108 -0.37 -16.15 1.97
CA TYR A 108 -1.68 -16.70 1.61
C TYR A 108 -1.82 -16.67 0.09
N SER A 109 -2.38 -17.72 -0.49
CA SER A 109 -2.57 -17.89 -1.93
C SER A 109 -3.64 -16.95 -2.48
N GLY A 110 -3.22 -15.87 -3.14
CA GLY A 110 -4.16 -14.99 -3.85
C GLY A 110 -4.97 -14.05 -2.93
N LEU A 111 -5.66 -13.10 -3.57
CA LEU A 111 -6.42 -12.05 -2.88
C LEU A 111 -7.58 -12.63 -2.05
N ALA A 112 -8.22 -13.69 -2.56
CA ALA A 112 -9.36 -14.37 -1.91
C ALA A 112 -8.96 -15.04 -0.58
N ASP A 113 -7.83 -15.75 -0.54
CA ASP A 113 -7.40 -16.46 0.68
C ASP A 113 -6.69 -15.53 1.67
N SER A 114 -6.06 -14.46 1.18
CA SER A 114 -5.33 -13.54 2.04
C SER A 114 -6.23 -12.72 2.97
N LYS A 115 -7.45 -12.38 2.54
CA LYS A 115 -8.30 -11.36 3.20
C LYS A 115 -7.54 -10.07 3.53
N VAL A 116 -6.43 -9.79 2.83
CA VAL A 116 -5.54 -8.67 3.11
C VAL A 116 -5.74 -7.61 2.03
N GLU A 117 -6.19 -6.43 2.42
CA GLU A 117 -6.30 -5.31 1.49
C GLU A 117 -4.90 -4.80 1.06
N PRO A 118 -4.65 -4.55 -0.24
CA PRO A 118 -3.37 -4.00 -0.71
C PRO A 118 -3.17 -2.53 -0.31
N PHE A 119 -4.27 -1.85 0.01
CA PHE A 119 -4.30 -0.50 0.55
C PHE A 119 -4.82 -0.59 1.97
N ILE A 120 -3.98 -0.22 2.94
CA ILE A 120 -4.34 -0.24 4.37
C ILE A 120 -4.12 1.16 4.90
N ASP A 121 -5.04 1.64 5.74
CA ASP A 121 -4.85 2.88 6.48
C ASP A 121 -3.57 2.79 7.34
N ALA A 122 -2.88 3.91 7.54
CA ALA A 122 -1.67 3.94 8.34
C ALA A 122 -2.00 3.82 9.84
N GLY A 123 -2.26 2.60 10.31
CA GLY A 123 -2.47 2.31 11.71
C GLY A 123 -1.22 2.58 12.56
N ILE A 124 -1.42 2.79 13.86
CA ILE A 124 -0.34 3.09 14.84
C ILE A 124 0.80 2.06 14.75
N LEU A 125 0.45 0.77 14.65
CA LEU A 125 1.45 -0.31 14.53
C LEU A 125 2.30 -0.20 13.27
N ARG A 126 1.68 0.13 12.13
CA ARG A 126 2.38 0.31 10.85
C ARG A 126 3.35 1.48 10.94
N THR A 127 2.89 2.62 11.42
CA THR A 127 3.71 3.82 11.61
C THR A 127 4.87 3.55 12.57
N GLY A 128 4.61 2.86 13.69
CA GLY A 128 5.65 2.48 14.65
C GLY A 128 6.71 1.56 14.04
N HIS A 129 6.30 0.53 13.30
CA HIS A 129 7.24 -0.36 12.62
C HIS A 129 8.04 0.36 11.53
N LEU A 130 7.41 1.23 10.75
CA LEU A 130 8.10 2.02 9.74
C LEU A 130 9.12 2.96 10.38
N HIS A 131 8.74 3.67 11.44
CA HIS A 131 9.64 4.58 12.14
C HIS A 131 10.84 3.85 12.72
N LYS A 132 10.60 2.73 13.40
CA LYS A 132 11.67 1.87 13.92
C LYS A 132 12.59 1.38 12.81
N THR A 133 12.03 0.95 11.68
CA THR A 133 12.80 0.52 10.50
C THR A 133 13.71 1.65 10.00
N CYS A 134 13.16 2.85 9.79
CA CYS A 134 13.93 4.01 9.35
C CYS A 134 15.06 4.37 10.31
N ASP A 135 14.81 4.32 11.63
CA ASP A 135 15.85 4.60 12.63
C ASP A 135 16.98 3.57 12.60
N LEU A 136 16.65 2.28 12.49
CA LEU A 136 17.65 1.22 12.39
C LEU A 136 18.48 1.32 11.10
N LEU A 137 17.83 1.60 9.96
CA LEU A 137 18.50 1.75 8.66
C LEU A 137 19.42 2.97 8.63
N VAL A 138 19.01 4.08 9.25
CA VAL A 138 19.81 5.29 9.30
C VAL A 138 20.92 5.17 10.36
N ALA A 139 20.71 4.40 11.43
CA ALA A 139 21.72 4.18 12.47
C ALA A 139 22.91 3.33 11.98
N LYS A 140 22.67 2.33 11.13
CA LYS A 140 23.71 1.45 10.57
C LYS A 140 24.52 2.19 9.50
N GLN A 141 25.83 2.27 9.69
CA GLN A 141 26.73 3.08 8.84
C GLN A 141 26.68 2.64 7.36
N GLN A 142 26.64 1.34 7.09
CA GLN A 142 26.66 0.79 5.73
C GLN A 142 25.41 1.22 4.93
N THR A 143 24.23 1.09 5.53
CA THR A 143 22.94 1.46 4.90
C THR A 143 22.80 2.98 4.78
N TYR A 144 23.25 3.73 5.78
CA TYR A 144 23.31 5.19 5.73
C TYR A 144 24.22 5.68 4.60
N GLN A 145 25.46 5.20 4.52
CA GLN A 145 26.41 5.60 3.47
C GLN A 145 25.92 5.21 2.07
N PHE A 146 25.30 4.03 1.94
CA PHE A 146 24.69 3.63 0.68
C PHE A 146 23.66 4.66 0.20
N ALA A 147 22.74 5.09 1.07
CA ALA A 147 21.71 6.07 0.72
C ALA A 147 22.31 7.46 0.38
N ILE A 148 23.33 7.89 1.13
CA ILE A 148 24.03 9.16 0.88
C ILE A 148 24.72 9.15 -0.50
N ASN A 149 25.44 8.07 -0.79
CA ASN A 149 26.12 7.88 -2.07
C ASN A 149 25.12 7.75 -3.23
N LEU A 150 23.98 7.08 -3.01
CA LEU A 150 22.90 6.96 -3.99
C LEU A 150 22.32 8.32 -4.38
N ALA A 151 22.27 9.28 -3.45
CA ALA A 151 21.89 10.67 -3.76
C ALA A 151 23.00 11.46 -4.48
N GLY A 152 24.18 10.88 -4.71
CA GLY A 152 25.36 11.56 -5.24
C GLY A 152 25.89 12.62 -4.26
N LEU A 153 25.82 12.32 -2.95
CA LEU A 153 26.31 13.18 -1.87
C LEU A 153 27.42 12.47 -1.11
N GLY A 154 28.23 13.24 -0.40
CA GLY A 154 29.16 12.76 0.62
C GLY A 154 28.72 13.20 2.01
N SER A 155 29.35 12.63 3.05
CA SER A 155 29.04 12.96 4.45
C SER A 155 29.20 14.46 4.77
N ASN A 156 30.14 15.13 4.10
CA ASN A 156 30.45 16.55 4.27
C ASN A 156 29.76 17.47 3.26
N SER A 157 28.87 16.94 2.39
CA SER A 157 28.17 17.79 1.43
C SER A 157 27.39 18.90 2.13
N ALA A 158 27.46 20.11 1.55
CA ALA A 158 26.73 21.27 2.02
C ALA A 158 25.21 21.03 1.92
N LYS A 159 24.44 21.56 2.87
CA LYS A 159 22.98 21.35 2.95
C LYS A 159 22.25 22.41 2.11
N SER A 160 22.72 22.61 0.89
CA SER A 160 22.11 23.53 -0.07
C SER A 160 20.79 22.98 -0.61
N ASP A 161 19.92 23.86 -1.12
CA ASP A 161 18.66 23.49 -1.76
C ASP A 161 18.84 22.42 -2.86
N SER A 162 19.94 22.49 -3.62
CA SER A 162 20.27 21.50 -4.66
C SER A 162 20.50 20.11 -4.06
N ASN A 163 21.31 20.01 -3.00
CA ASN A 163 21.60 18.73 -2.34
C ASN A 163 20.39 18.19 -1.56
N LEU A 164 19.59 19.06 -0.95
CA LEU A 164 18.32 18.67 -0.33
C LEU A 164 17.35 18.08 -1.35
N LYS A 165 17.26 18.67 -2.56
CA LYS A 165 16.46 18.10 -3.66
C LYS A 165 16.96 16.73 -4.11
N LYS A 166 18.29 16.50 -4.16
CA LYS A 166 18.85 15.17 -4.48
C LYS A 166 18.40 14.12 -3.47
N MET A 167 18.51 14.43 -2.17
CA MET A 167 18.07 13.54 -1.10
C MET A 167 16.54 13.30 -1.14
N LEU A 168 15.76 14.36 -1.38
CA LEU A 168 14.30 14.27 -1.54
C LEU A 168 13.91 13.31 -2.67
N ARG A 169 14.63 13.34 -3.80
CA ARG A 169 14.33 12.52 -4.98
C ARG A 169 14.48 11.02 -4.74
N LEU A 170 15.23 10.59 -3.72
CA LEU A 170 15.28 9.17 -3.33
C LEU A 170 13.90 8.64 -2.93
N PHE A 171 13.11 9.48 -2.25
CA PHE A 171 11.77 9.13 -1.78
C PHE A 171 10.68 9.69 -2.69
N TYR A 172 10.91 10.81 -3.38
CA TYR A 172 9.93 11.51 -4.19
C TYR A 172 10.52 11.89 -5.56
N PRO A 173 10.69 10.93 -6.49
CA PRO A 173 11.40 11.16 -7.75
C PRO A 173 10.78 12.28 -8.61
N HIS A 174 9.47 12.48 -8.51
CA HIS A 174 8.73 13.50 -9.26
C HIS A 174 8.46 14.79 -8.45
N SER A 175 8.83 14.85 -7.17
CA SER A 175 8.58 16.05 -6.37
C SER A 175 9.54 17.18 -6.76
N LYS A 176 8.96 18.31 -7.12
CA LYS A 176 9.70 19.55 -7.41
C LYS A 176 9.82 20.45 -6.17
N LYS A 177 9.03 20.20 -5.12
CA LYS A 177 8.92 21.07 -3.95
C LYS A 177 9.57 20.41 -2.73
N LEU A 178 10.49 21.13 -2.10
CA LEU A 178 11.04 20.73 -0.82
C LEU A 178 9.98 20.92 0.28
N PRO A 179 9.74 19.92 1.15
CA PRO A 179 8.87 20.07 2.30
C PRO A 179 9.27 21.29 3.16
N LEU A 180 8.30 22.14 3.53
CA LEU A 180 8.56 23.33 4.35
C LEU A 180 9.25 22.98 5.67
N ALA A 181 8.96 21.79 6.23
CA ALA A 181 9.61 21.30 7.43
C ALA A 181 11.15 21.21 7.28
N LEU A 182 11.66 20.77 6.13
CA LEU A 182 13.11 20.67 5.89
C LEU A 182 13.78 22.04 5.75
N LYS A 183 13.04 23.07 5.34
CA LYS A 183 13.57 24.45 5.25
C LYS A 183 13.73 25.12 6.62
N LYS A 184 12.94 24.69 7.61
CA LYS A 184 12.88 25.33 8.93
C LYS A 184 13.90 24.77 9.93
N VAL A 185 14.50 23.61 9.66
CA VAL A 185 15.52 23.04 10.56
C VAL A 185 16.85 23.78 10.34
N LYS A 186 17.39 24.37 11.41
CA LYS A 186 18.73 24.97 11.37
C LYS A 186 19.79 23.86 11.42
N ASN A 187 20.69 23.86 10.44
CA ASN A 187 21.84 22.96 10.34
C ASN A 187 21.53 21.46 10.57
N PRO A 188 20.53 20.86 9.90
CA PRO A 188 20.23 19.44 10.07
C PRO A 188 21.39 18.57 9.57
N SER A 189 21.67 17.49 10.32
CA SER A 189 22.56 16.44 9.82
C SER A 189 21.90 15.68 8.67
N TRP A 190 22.68 15.14 7.75
CA TRP A 190 22.16 14.28 6.67
C TRP A 190 21.41 13.06 7.22
N LYS A 191 21.88 12.54 8.37
CA LYS A 191 21.23 11.48 9.13
C LYS A 191 19.80 11.86 9.54
N LEU A 192 19.61 13.07 10.08
CA LEU A 192 18.29 13.57 10.46
C LEU A 192 17.39 13.75 9.24
N ILE A 193 17.90 14.37 8.17
CA ILE A 193 17.13 14.58 6.92
C ILE A 193 16.66 13.23 6.36
N LEU A 194 17.56 12.26 6.26
CA LEU A 194 17.25 10.94 5.73
C LEU A 194 16.23 10.19 6.62
N SER A 195 16.37 10.27 7.94
CA SER A 195 15.40 9.69 8.88
C SER A 195 14.01 10.32 8.71
N SER A 196 13.93 11.66 8.65
CA SER A 196 12.66 12.38 8.45
C SER A 196 11.99 12.02 7.12
N LEU A 197 12.75 11.94 6.04
CA LEU A 197 12.22 11.56 4.72
C LEU A 197 11.75 10.10 4.69
N CYS A 198 12.49 9.19 5.31
CA CYS A 198 12.10 7.78 5.41
C CYS A 198 10.81 7.59 6.19
N LYS A 199 10.69 8.27 7.34
CA LYS A 199 9.52 8.20 8.24
C LYS A 199 8.27 8.82 7.64
N SER A 200 8.44 9.80 6.76
CA SER A 200 7.34 10.42 6.05
C SER A 200 6.52 9.37 5.31
N ASP A 201 5.22 9.40 5.49
CA ASP A 201 4.29 8.48 4.85
C ASP A 201 3.90 8.91 3.42
N TYR A 202 4.16 10.17 3.06
CA TYR A 202 3.78 10.73 1.76
C TYR A 202 4.36 9.99 0.56
N TRP A 203 5.54 9.36 0.67
CA TRP A 203 6.14 8.63 -0.47
C TRP A 203 5.44 7.30 -0.74
N GLN A 204 4.54 6.87 0.15
CA GLN A 204 3.73 5.66 0.01
C GLN A 204 2.41 5.92 -0.72
N ILE A 205 2.13 7.17 -1.10
CA ILE A 205 0.98 7.53 -1.93
C ILE A 205 1.38 7.33 -3.40
N PRO A 206 0.61 6.55 -4.20
CA PRO A 206 0.89 6.30 -5.62
C PRO A 206 0.94 7.56 -6.49
#